data_AF-A0A529P1C1-F1
#
_entry.id   AF-A0A529P1C1-F1
#
_cell.length_a   1.000
_cell.length_b   1.000
_cell.length_c   1.000
_cell.angle_alpha   90.00
_cell.angle_beta   90.00
_cell.angle_gamma   90.00
#
_symmetry.space_group_name_H-M   'P 1'
#
loop_
_entity.id
_entity.type
_entity.pdbx_description
1 polymer ?
#
loop_
_entity_poly.entity_id
_entity_poly.type
_entity_poly.pdbx_seq_one_letter_code
_entity_poly.pdbx_strand_id
1 'polypeptide(L)'
;MDDAAERPIPNTEAAGPVSEAVAGAILSIDLGAIRENYRRLKARAGSAHCAGVVKADGYGLGAAAVAATLAAEGCTSFFVALLPEGIALRKALGPGPVIHV
;
A
#
# COMPACT_ATOMS: atom_id res chain seq x y z
N MET A 1 -19.53 43.59 2.44
CA MET A 1 -19.51 42.44 3.36
C MET A 1 -20.65 41.55 2.92
N ASP A 2 -20.42 40.79 1.87
CA ASP A 2 -21.34 39.74 1.42
C ASP A 2 -20.59 38.42 1.53
N ASP A 3 -21.20 37.54 2.31
CA ASP A 3 -20.78 36.20 2.66
C ASP A 3 -20.77 35.35 1.37
N ALA A 4 -19.59 35.15 0.80
CA ALA A 4 -19.42 34.28 -0.36
C ALA A 4 -19.57 32.83 0.10
N ALA A 5 -20.78 32.30 -0.08
CA ALA A 5 -21.18 30.92 0.13
C ALA A 5 -20.03 29.93 -0.14
N GLU A 6 -19.66 29.22 0.90
CA GLU A 6 -18.75 28.08 0.90
C GLU A 6 -19.32 27.02 -0.05
N ARG A 7 -18.87 27.03 -1.31
CA ARG A 7 -19.23 25.96 -2.26
C ARG A 7 -18.60 24.68 -1.73
N PRO A 8 -19.37 23.62 -1.48
CA PRO A 8 -18.80 22.36 -1.04
C PRO A 8 -17.82 21.90 -2.13
N ILE A 9 -16.57 21.68 -1.72
CA ILE A 9 -15.55 21.06 -2.57
C ILE A 9 -16.11 19.68 -2.91
N PRO A 10 -16.29 19.33 -4.19
CA PRO A 10 -16.80 18.02 -4.55
C PRO A 10 -15.90 16.97 -3.91
N ASN A 11 -16.52 16.08 -3.14
CA ASN A 11 -15.85 14.93 -2.58
C ASN A 11 -15.28 14.16 -3.78
N THR A 12 -13.97 14.17 -3.96
CA THR A 12 -13.30 13.26 -4.89
C THR A 12 -13.47 11.87 -4.31
N GLU A 13 -14.66 11.29 -4.46
CA GLU A 13 -14.82 9.87 -4.30
C GLU A 13 -13.83 9.24 -5.28
N ALA A 14 -12.91 8.44 -4.73
CA ALA A 14 -11.94 7.72 -5.52
C ALA A 14 -12.71 6.94 -6.58
N ALA A 15 -12.61 7.39 -7.84
CA ALA A 15 -13.23 6.71 -8.95
C ALA A 15 -12.78 5.25 -8.88
N GLY A 16 -13.75 4.34 -8.91
CA GLY A 16 -13.47 2.91 -8.92
C GLY A 16 -12.47 2.55 -10.01
N PRO A 17 -11.83 1.36 -9.93
CA PRO A 17 -10.79 0.98 -10.87
C PRO A 17 -11.29 1.17 -12.31
N VAL A 18 -10.48 1.86 -13.13
CA VAL A 18 -10.74 2.01 -14.56
C VAL A 18 -10.77 0.60 -15.15
N SER A 19 -11.83 0.28 -15.92
CA SER A 19 -11.93 -1.01 -16.59
C SER A 19 -10.72 -1.23 -17.50
N GLU A 20 -10.11 -2.40 -17.42
CA GLU A 20 -8.97 -2.77 -18.28
C GLU A 20 -9.30 -2.61 -19.78
N ALA A 21 -10.56 -2.83 -20.17
CA ALA A 21 -11.01 -2.72 -21.56
C ALA A 21 -10.90 -1.30 -22.14
N VAL A 22 -10.80 -0.27 -21.30
CA VAL A 22 -10.68 1.13 -21.71
C VAL A 22 -9.40 1.80 -21.18
N ALA A 23 -8.51 1.02 -20.54
CA ALA A 23 -7.25 1.53 -20.02
C ALA A 23 -6.27 1.84 -21.17
N GLY A 24 -5.65 3.03 -21.14
CA GLY A 24 -4.60 3.39 -22.13
C GLY A 24 -3.30 2.59 -21.98
N ALA A 25 -3.05 2.02 -20.80
CA ALA A 25 -1.97 1.10 -20.50
C ALA A 25 -2.30 0.28 -19.25
N ILE A 26 -1.72 -0.92 -19.13
CA ILE A 26 -1.90 -1.82 -17.98
C ILE A 26 -0.52 -2.15 -17.39
N LEU A 27 -0.40 -2.02 -16.07
CA LEU A 27 0.74 -2.49 -15.28
C LEU A 27 0.35 -3.78 -14.56
N SER A 28 0.92 -4.90 -14.97
CA SER A 28 0.70 -6.20 -14.32
C SER A 28 1.75 -6.45 -13.23
N ILE A 29 1.30 -6.75 -12.02
CA ILE A 29 2.17 -6.99 -10.87
C ILE A 29 2.23 -8.48 -10.54
N ASP A 30 3.43 -9.06 -10.55
CA ASP A 30 3.66 -10.43 -10.09
C ASP A 30 3.92 -10.44 -8.58
N LEU A 31 2.88 -10.80 -7.81
CA LEU A 31 2.98 -10.95 -6.35
C LEU A 31 3.84 -12.16 -5.94
N GLY A 32 4.02 -13.15 -6.81
CA GLY A 32 4.95 -14.26 -6.60
C GLY A 32 6.40 -13.78 -6.59
N ALA A 33 6.77 -12.87 -7.48
CA ALA A 33 8.08 -12.24 -7.48
C ALA A 33 8.31 -11.41 -6.20
N ILE A 34 7.31 -10.67 -5.73
CA ILE A 34 7.40 -9.93 -4.45
C ILE A 34 7.65 -10.87 -3.26
N ARG A 35 6.90 -11.98 -3.20
CA ARG A 35 7.04 -13.03 -2.19
C ARG A 35 8.47 -13.59 -2.16
N GLU A 36 8.98 -13.97 -3.33
CA GLU A 36 10.31 -14.56 -3.46
C GLU A 36 11.42 -13.54 -3.11
N ASN A 37 11.28 -12.29 -3.52
CA ASN A 37 12.20 -11.22 -3.14
C ASN A 37 12.25 -11.03 -1.62
N TYR A 38 11.09 -11.03 -0.96
CA TYR A 38 11.03 -10.93 0.50
C TYR A 38 11.73 -12.10 1.18
N ARG A 39 11.47 -13.35 0.74
CA ARG A 39 12.15 -14.54 1.28
C ARG A 39 13.67 -14.45 1.17
N ARG A 40 14.18 -14.01 0.00
CA ARG A 40 15.62 -13.81 -0.23
C ARG A 40 16.21 -12.75 0.68
N LEU A 41 15.54 -11.61 0.83
CA LEU A 41 15.99 -10.53 1.71
C LEU A 41 15.95 -10.95 3.18
N LYS A 42 14.88 -11.62 3.61
CA LYS A 42 14.75 -12.18 4.98
C LYS A 42 15.86 -13.19 5.28
N ALA A 43 16.16 -14.09 4.35
CA ALA A 43 17.27 -15.04 4.50
C ALA A 43 18.63 -14.32 4.61
N ARG A 44 18.87 -13.28 3.80
CA ARG A 44 20.10 -12.46 3.85
C ARG A 44 20.22 -11.62 5.12
N ALA A 45 19.09 -11.17 5.67
CA ALA A 45 19.04 -10.40 6.91
C ALA A 45 19.40 -11.25 8.14
N GLY A 46 19.32 -12.59 8.05
CA GLY A 46 19.65 -13.49 9.15
C GLY A 46 18.73 -13.28 10.36
N SER A 47 19.31 -12.90 11.50
CA SER A 47 18.55 -12.60 12.72
C SER A 47 17.94 -11.20 12.74
N ALA A 48 18.28 -10.33 11.78
CA ALA A 48 17.71 -8.99 11.72
C ALA A 48 16.25 -9.03 11.23
N HIS A 49 15.45 -8.10 11.73
CA HIS A 49 14.03 -8.01 11.36
C HIS A 49 13.87 -7.43 9.94
N CYS A 50 13.26 -8.20 9.03
CA CYS A 50 13.00 -7.76 7.67
C CYS A 50 11.59 -7.15 7.56
N ALA A 51 11.53 -5.83 7.42
CA ALA A 51 10.30 -5.05 7.32
C ALA A 51 9.89 -4.73 5.88
N GLY A 52 8.59 -4.56 5.65
CA GLY A 52 8.02 -4.17 4.36
C GLY A 52 7.83 -2.66 4.25
N VAL A 53 8.62 -1.98 3.42
CA VAL A 53 8.39 -0.56 3.13
C VAL A 53 7.44 -0.46 1.94
N VAL A 54 6.30 0.21 2.11
CA VAL A 54 5.22 0.27 1.10
C VAL A 54 4.66 1.69 0.90
N LYS A 55 5.50 2.71 1.10
CA LYS A 55 5.18 4.11 0.77
C LYS A 55 4.87 4.29 -0.72
N ALA A 56 4.22 5.41 -1.06
CA ALA A 56 3.82 5.76 -2.43
C ALA A 56 3.02 4.63 -3.09
N ASP A 57 2.01 4.12 -2.38
CA ASP A 57 1.19 2.99 -2.80
C ASP A 57 2.00 1.74 -3.18
N GLY A 58 2.95 1.35 -2.33
CA GLY A 58 3.84 0.22 -2.59
C GLY A 58 4.77 0.50 -3.78
N TYR A 59 5.32 1.71 -3.88
CA TYR A 59 6.11 2.16 -5.03
C TYR A 59 5.34 2.08 -6.37
N GLY A 60 4.03 2.32 -6.33
CA GLY A 60 3.12 2.23 -7.48
C GLY A 60 2.67 0.81 -7.84
N LEU A 61 3.00 -0.19 -7.01
CA LEU A 61 2.63 -1.59 -7.22
C LEU A 61 1.27 -1.95 -6.57
N GLY A 62 0.70 -1.05 -5.77
CA GLY A 62 -0.49 -1.29 -4.96
C GLY A 62 -0.12 -1.78 -3.55
N ALA A 63 -0.13 -0.86 -2.58
CA ALA A 63 0.32 -1.12 -1.21
C ALA A 63 -0.46 -2.22 -0.51
N ALA A 64 -1.79 -2.27 -0.67
CA ALA A 64 -2.63 -3.24 0.00
C ALA A 64 -2.30 -4.69 -0.42
N ALA A 65 -2.21 -4.94 -1.73
CA ALA A 65 -1.90 -6.27 -2.27
C ALA A 65 -0.46 -6.71 -1.94
N VAL A 66 0.49 -5.79 -2.10
CA VAL A 66 1.90 -6.03 -1.74
C VAL A 66 2.02 -6.34 -0.25
N ALA A 67 1.44 -5.51 0.62
CA ALA A 67 1.58 -5.70 2.05
C ALA A 67 0.89 -6.96 2.56
N ALA A 68 -0.30 -7.29 2.04
CA ALA A 68 -0.97 -8.56 2.35
C ALA A 68 -0.11 -9.77 1.94
N THR A 69 0.55 -9.68 0.78
CA THR A 69 1.49 -10.72 0.30
C THR A 69 2.69 -10.88 1.24
N LEU A 70 3.29 -9.76 1.67
CA LEU A 70 4.41 -9.77 2.63
C LEU A 70 3.98 -10.27 4.01
N ALA A 71 2.79 -9.87 4.49
CA ALA A 71 2.25 -10.32 5.77
C ALA A 71 2.05 -11.84 5.79
N ALA A 72 1.57 -12.42 4.68
CA ALA A 72 1.45 -13.87 4.52
C ALA A 72 2.81 -14.62 4.55
N GLU A 73 3.93 -13.94 4.31
CA GLU A 73 5.29 -14.46 4.47
C GLU A 73 5.89 -14.22 5.87
N GLY A 74 5.05 -13.73 6.79
CA GLY A 74 5.43 -13.43 8.17
C GLY A 74 6.16 -12.09 8.32
N CYS A 75 5.93 -11.13 7.42
CA CYS A 75 6.33 -9.74 7.66
C CYS A 75 5.38 -9.11 8.69
N THR A 76 5.91 -8.67 9.83
CA THR A 76 5.11 -8.14 10.94
C THR A 76 5.29 -6.63 11.16
N SER A 77 6.19 -5.99 10.41
CA SER A 77 6.50 -4.57 10.52
C SER A 77 6.49 -3.91 9.15
N PHE A 78 5.74 -2.83 9.01
CA PHE A 78 5.60 -2.07 7.77
C PHE A 78 5.94 -0.60 7.98
N PHE A 79 6.46 0.04 6.92
CA PHE A 79 6.78 1.46 6.91
C PHE A 79 6.12 2.13 5.71
N VAL A 80 5.49 3.27 5.96
CA VAL A 80 4.96 4.19 4.94
C VAL A 80 5.57 5.58 5.15
N ALA A 81 5.25 6.55 4.29
CA ALA A 81 5.77 7.91 4.41
C ALA A 81 4.76 8.88 5.04
N LEU A 82 3.46 8.65 4.82
CA LEU A 82 2.41 9.59 5.21
C LEU A 82 1.28 8.90 6.00
N LEU A 83 0.66 9.64 6.91
CA LEU A 83 -0.44 9.14 7.75
C LEU A 83 -1.60 8.52 6.94
N PRO A 84 -2.07 9.10 5.81
CA PRO A 84 -3.12 8.49 5.00
C PRO A 84 -2.74 7.10 4.46
N GLU A 85 -1.47 6.90 4.09
CA GLU A 85 -0.97 5.59 3.65
C GLU A 85 -1.06 4.58 4.79
N GLY A 86 -0.69 5.00 6.02
CA GLY A 86 -0.76 4.14 7.21
C GLY A 86 -2.19 3.76 7.56
N ILE A 87 -3.15 4.68 7.44
CA ILE A 87 -4.58 4.41 7.64
C ILE A 87 -5.10 3.42 6.59
N ALA A 88 -4.76 3.63 5.31
CA ALA A 88 -5.16 2.72 4.23
C ALA A 88 -4.58 1.32 4.45
N LEU A 89 -3.30 1.24 4.84
CA LEU A 89 -2.62 -0.01 5.12
C LEU A 89 -3.22 -0.74 6.33
N ARG A 90 -3.60 -0.01 7.39
CA ARG A 90 -4.29 -0.59 8.56
C ARG A 90 -5.63 -1.21 8.20
N LYS A 91 -6.40 -0.59 7.29
CA LYS A 91 -7.65 -1.17 6.78
C LYS A 91 -7.40 -2.48 6.01
N ALA A 92 -6.31 -2.55 5.26
CA ALA A 92 -5.95 -3.75 4.49
C ALA A 92 -5.41 -4.90 5.35
N LEU A 93 -4.59 -4.61 6.36
CA LEU A 93 -3.87 -5.62 7.15
C LEU A 93 -4.55 -6.01 8.47
N GLY A 94 -5.55 -5.24 8.93
CA GLY A 94 -6.11 -5.41 10.26
C GLY A 94 -5.11 -5.04 11.38
N PRO A 95 -5.36 -5.40 12.65
CA PRO A 95 -4.59 -4.90 13.80
C PRO A 95 -3.21 -5.56 14.03
N GLY A 96 -2.90 -6.67 13.35
CA GLY A 96 -1.73 -7.50 13.67
C GLY A 96 -0.37 -6.84 13.44
N PRO A 97 -0.02 -6.44 12.20
CA PRO A 97 1.29 -5.85 11.92
C PRO A 97 1.47 -4.46 12.56
N VAL A 98 2.70 -4.15 12.96
CA VAL A 98 3.11 -2.79 13.32
C VAL A 98 3.25 -1.96 12.05
N ILE A 99 2.72 -0.75 12.05
CA ILE A 99 2.80 0.18 10.91
C ILE A 99 3.44 1.46 11.43
N HIS A 100 4.61 1.79 10.88
CA HIS A 100 5.34 3.01 11.14
C HIS A 100 5.04 4.04 10.04
N VAL A 101 4.78 5.27 10.46
CA VAL A 101 4.54 6.44 9.61
C VAL A 101 5.59 7.47 9.92
#